data_AF-A0A914FEX9-F1
#
_entry.id   AF-A0A914FEX9-F1
#
_cell.length_a   1.000
_cell.length_b   1.000
_cell.length_c   1.000
_cell.angle_alpha   90.00
_cell.angle_beta   90.00
_cell.angle_gamma   90.00
#
_symmetry.space_group_name_H-M   'P 1'
#
loop_
_entity.id
_entity.type
_entity.pdbx_description
1 polymer ?
#
loop_
_entity_poly.entity_id
_entity_poly.type
_entity_poly.pdbx_seq_one_letter_code
_entity_poly.pdbx_strand_id
1 'polypeptide(L)'
;MISHSLINSKPPLSYPTFLKEAGMILVLSFPDRLNFYALGCSNYFKSQFAQIRSNAALLTGYLLEPLTPALRGTLSKDLVFTSLVQLLRDPSSTVRLSTVKAISCLGSFS
;
A
#
# COMPACT_ATOMS: atom_id res chain seq x y z
N MET A 1 1.70 3.30 -17.39
CA MET A 1 0.32 3.08 -17.89
C MET A 1 -0.36 2.15 -16.89
N ILE A 2 -1.35 2.65 -16.13
CA ILE A 2 -2.10 1.80 -15.20
C ILE A 2 -3.01 0.92 -16.06
N SER A 3 -2.80 -0.39 -16.00
CA SER A 3 -3.77 -1.34 -16.54
C SER A 3 -5.04 -1.18 -15.73
N HIS A 4 -6.18 -0.96 -16.38
CA HIS A 4 -7.49 -1.04 -15.73
C HIS A 4 -8.05 -2.44 -15.95
N SER A 5 -7.26 -3.47 -15.63
CA SER A 5 -7.60 -4.84 -15.98
C SER A 5 -8.85 -5.29 -15.23
N LEU A 6 -8.95 -4.98 -13.94
CA LEU A 6 -10.11 -5.30 -13.10
C LEU A 6 -11.39 -4.59 -13.56
N ILE A 7 -11.30 -3.32 -13.98
CA ILE A 7 -12.45 -2.56 -14.48
C ILE A 7 -12.92 -3.12 -15.84
N ASN A 8 -12.00 -3.62 -16.65
CA ASN A 8 -12.29 -4.16 -17.98
C ASN A 8 -12.49 -5.69 -17.97
N SER A 9 -12.73 -6.30 -16.80
CA SER A 9 -12.92 -7.75 -16.63
C SER A 9 -11.79 -8.61 -17.22
N LYS A 10 -10.55 -8.10 -17.21
CA LYS A 10 -9.34 -8.81 -17.61
C LYS A 10 -8.56 -9.21 -16.36
N PRO A 11 -7.90 -10.38 -16.36
CA PRO A 11 -7.02 -10.75 -15.25
C PRO A 11 -5.83 -9.78 -15.18
N PRO A 12 -5.42 -9.37 -13.98
CA PRO A 12 -4.23 -8.53 -13.80
C PRO A 12 -2.97 -9.29 -14.20
N LEU A 13 -2.03 -8.58 -14.84
CA LEU A 13 -0.78 -9.14 -15.37
C LEU A 13 0.09 -9.80 -14.28
N SER A 14 0.00 -9.29 -13.06
CA SER A 14 0.75 -9.79 -11.92
C SER A 14 0.00 -9.52 -10.61
N TYR A 15 0.35 -10.24 -9.55
CA TYR A 15 -0.24 -9.99 -8.23
C TYR A 15 0.05 -8.56 -7.69
N PRO A 16 1.24 -7.96 -7.88
CA PRO A 16 1.43 -6.55 -7.56
C PRO A 16 0.53 -5.60 -8.35
N THR A 17 0.25 -5.90 -9.63
CA THR A 17 -0.70 -5.15 -10.45
C THR A 17 -2.11 -5.25 -9.88
N PHE A 18 -2.53 -6.47 -9.48
CA PHE A 18 -3.78 -6.68 -8.77
C PHE A 18 -3.87 -5.84 -7.50
N LEU A 19 -2.85 -5.90 -6.63
CA LEU A 19 -2.82 -5.15 -5.37
C LEU A 19 -2.96 -3.64 -5.62
N LYS A 20 -2.31 -3.13 -6.66
CA LYS A 20 -2.41 -1.72 -7.04
C LYS A 20 -3.82 -1.36 -7.45
N GLU A 21 -4.39 -2.07 -8.42
CA GLU A 21 -5.74 -1.79 -8.92
C GLU A 21 -6.80 -1.95 -7.80
N ALA A 22 -6.71 -3.02 -7.01
CA ALA A 22 -7.62 -3.27 -5.90
C ALA A 22 -7.50 -2.19 -4.80
N GLY A 23 -6.27 -1.82 -4.40
CA GLY A 23 -6.04 -0.77 -3.42
C GLY A 23 -6.60 0.58 -3.87
N MET A 24 -6.39 0.93 -5.14
CA MET A 24 -6.95 2.16 -5.71
C MET A 24 -8.48 2.14 -5.71
N ILE A 25 -9.11 1.03 -6.13
CA ILE A 25 -10.58 0.89 -6.12
C ILE A 25 -11.13 1.06 -4.70
N LEU A 26 -10.53 0.39 -3.70
CA LEU A 26 -10.98 0.47 -2.30
C LEU A 26 -11.01 1.91 -1.79
N VAL A 27 -9.96 2.68 -2.05
CA VAL A 27 -9.82 4.05 -1.53
C VAL A 27 -10.69 5.04 -2.30
N LEU A 28 -10.86 4.85 -3.60
CA LEU A 28 -11.72 5.71 -4.42
C LEU A 28 -13.20 5.44 -4.15
N SER A 29 -13.58 4.19 -3.85
CA SER A 29 -14.96 3.82 -3.53
C SER A 29 -15.33 4.09 -2.06
N PHE A 30 -14.40 3.92 -1.12
CA PHE A 30 -14.65 4.03 0.32
C PHE A 30 -13.55 4.85 1.03
N PRO A 31 -13.43 6.15 0.72
CA PRO A 31 -12.36 7.00 1.26
C PRO A 31 -12.42 7.18 2.78
N ASP A 32 -13.62 7.07 3.37
CA ASP A 32 -13.85 7.07 4.82
C ASP A 32 -13.19 5.88 5.56
N ARG A 33 -12.90 4.80 4.83
CA ARG A 33 -12.27 3.58 5.36
C ARG A 33 -10.75 3.56 5.22
N LEU A 34 -10.15 4.62 4.67
CA LEU A 34 -8.71 4.70 4.42
C LEU A 34 -7.85 4.39 5.66
N ASN A 35 -8.17 4.99 6.81
CA ASN A 35 -7.46 4.72 8.07
C ASN A 35 -7.58 3.25 8.50
N PHE A 36 -8.76 2.65 8.31
CA PHE A 36 -9.00 1.25 8.62
C PHE A 36 -8.16 0.33 7.73
N TYR A 37 -8.06 0.61 6.43
CA TYR A 37 -7.22 -0.16 5.52
C TYR A 37 -5.73 -0.03 5.83
N ALA A 38 -5.25 1.19 6.12
CA ALA A 38 -3.85 1.44 6.47
C ALA A 38 -3.47 0.73 7.78
N LEU A 39 -4.33 0.79 8.81
CA LEU A 39 -4.13 0.08 10.07
C LEU A 39 -4.14 -1.44 9.86
N GLY A 40 -5.08 -1.94 9.05
CA GLY A 40 -5.16 -3.35 8.66
C GLY A 40 -3.84 -3.84 8.05
N CYS A 41 -3.28 -3.07 7.10
CA CYS A 41 -1.98 -3.40 6.50
C CYS A 41 -0.85 -3.41 7.56
N SER A 42 -0.80 -2.39 8.43
CA SER A 42 0.22 -2.31 9.48
C SER A 42 0.20 -3.50 10.43
N ASN A 43 -0.97 -4.09 10.72
CA ASN A 43 -1.07 -5.29 11.55
C ASN A 43 -0.37 -6.50 10.89
N TYR A 44 -0.41 -6.59 9.56
CA TYR A 44 0.24 -7.66 8.81
C TYR A 44 1.76 -7.51 8.67
N PHE A 45 2.33 -6.36 9.04
CA PHE A 45 3.79 -6.16 9.05
C PHE A 45 4.50 -7.06 10.07
N LYS A 46 3.77 -7.62 11.03
CA LYS A 46 4.30 -8.57 12.04
C LYS A 46 4.05 -10.04 11.68
N SER A 47 3.52 -10.33 10.49
CA SER A 47 3.26 -11.71 10.06
C SER A 47 4.54 -12.53 10.05
N GLN A 48 4.46 -13.81 10.42
CA GLN A 48 5.58 -14.75 10.30
C GLN A 48 6.02 -14.96 8.85
N PHE A 49 5.11 -14.74 7.88
CA PHE A 49 5.38 -14.96 6.46
C PHE A 49 5.87 -13.70 5.78
N ALA A 50 7.10 -13.73 5.26
CA ALA A 50 7.71 -12.61 4.53
C ALA A 50 6.85 -12.15 3.34
N GLN A 51 6.18 -13.07 2.64
CA GLN A 51 5.29 -12.73 1.54
C GLN A 51 4.10 -11.86 2.01
N ILE A 52 3.50 -12.17 3.16
CA ILE A 52 2.40 -11.37 3.72
C ILE A 52 2.88 -9.98 4.11
N ARG A 53 4.04 -9.88 4.78
CA ARG A 53 4.64 -8.57 5.13
C ARG A 53 4.92 -7.73 3.88
N SER A 54 5.51 -8.35 2.85
CA SER A 54 5.80 -7.72 1.56
C SER A 54 4.53 -7.20 0.87
N ASN A 55 3.48 -8.02 0.83
CA ASN A 55 2.20 -7.65 0.20
C ASN A 55 1.51 -6.51 0.95
N ALA A 56 1.52 -6.55 2.28
CA ALA A 56 0.96 -5.50 3.11
C ALA A 56 1.72 -4.17 2.92
N ALA A 57 3.05 -4.21 2.78
CA ALA A 57 3.85 -3.02 2.49
C ALA A 57 3.45 -2.39 1.15
N LEU A 58 3.40 -3.20 0.07
CA LEU A 58 2.99 -2.71 -1.26
C LEU A 58 1.57 -2.14 -1.25
N LEU A 59 0.62 -2.86 -0.66
CA LEU A 59 -0.77 -2.41 -0.59
C LEU A 59 -0.87 -1.08 0.18
N THR A 60 -0.12 -0.91 1.28
CA THR A 60 -0.04 0.37 2.00
C THR A 60 0.39 1.50 1.06
N GLY A 61 1.43 1.31 0.25
CA GLY A 61 1.87 2.32 -0.72
C GLY A 61 0.80 2.64 -1.78
N TYR A 62 0.12 1.62 -2.31
CA TYR A 62 -0.90 1.79 -3.35
C TYR A 62 -2.21 2.41 -2.86
N LEU A 63 -2.61 2.17 -1.60
CA LEU A 63 -3.74 2.85 -0.97
C LEU A 63 -3.51 4.36 -0.87
N LEU A 64 -2.24 4.77 -0.82
CA LEU A 64 -1.82 6.15 -0.58
C LEU A 64 -1.59 6.93 -1.88
N GLU A 65 -1.20 6.24 -2.96
CA GLU A 65 -0.91 6.82 -4.28
C GLU A 65 -2.02 7.74 -4.86
N PRO A 66 -3.31 7.36 -4.88
CA PRO A 66 -4.37 8.15 -5.53
C PRO A 66 -4.96 9.28 -4.65
N LEU A 67 -4.46 9.47 -3.43
CA LEU A 67 -5.12 10.34 -2.45
C LEU A 67 -5.00 11.83 -2.79
N THR A 68 -6.13 12.55 -2.67
CA THR A 68 -6.17 14.02 -2.67
C THR A 68 -5.55 14.58 -1.39
N PRO A 69 -5.05 15.84 -1.39
CA PRO A 69 -4.50 16.47 -0.19
C PRO A 69 -5.43 16.43 1.03
N ALA A 70 -6.74 16.57 0.81
CA ALA A 70 -7.75 16.50 1.87
C ALA A 70 -7.80 15.12 2.54
N LEU A 71 -7.82 14.03 1.75
CA LEU A 71 -7.81 12.66 2.29
C LEU A 71 -6.46 12.32 2.93
N ARG A 72 -5.35 12.87 2.44
CA ARG A 72 -4.04 12.72 3.08
C ARG A 72 -4.01 13.33 4.48
N GLY A 73 -4.80 14.37 4.74
CA GLY A 73 -4.90 15.02 6.05
C GLY A 73 -5.59 14.19 7.12
N THR A 74 -6.35 13.16 6.75
CA THR A 74 -7.07 12.29 7.71
C THR A 74 -6.22 11.12 8.21
N LEU A 75 -5.08 10.85 7.56
CA LEU A 75 -4.17 9.78 7.93
C LEU A 75 -3.16 10.25 8.98
N SER A 76 -2.91 9.40 9.98
CA SER A 76 -1.73 9.55 10.82
C SER A 76 -0.48 9.23 10.01
N LYS A 77 0.14 10.28 9.44
CA LYS A 77 1.39 10.17 8.69
C LYS A 77 2.46 9.50 9.54
N ASP A 78 2.61 9.92 10.78
CA ASP A 78 3.62 9.38 11.69
C ASP A 78 3.47 7.87 11.89
N LEU A 79 2.24 7.36 12.06
CA LEU A 79 2.02 5.93 12.25
C LEU A 79 2.37 5.13 11.00
N VAL A 80 1.90 5.55 9.83
CA VAL A 80 2.12 4.84 8.57
C VAL A 80 3.60 4.86 8.19
N PHE A 81 4.25 6.03 8.26
CA PHE A 81 5.66 6.18 7.94
C PHE A 81 6.55 5.43 8.94
N THR A 82 6.27 5.51 10.23
CA THR A 82 7.05 4.79 11.26
C THR A 82 7.02 3.28 11.00
N SER A 83 5.83 2.71 10.74
CA SER A 83 5.66 1.29 10.46
C SER A 83 6.38 0.85 9.18
N LEU A 84 6.34 1.66 8.11
CA LEU A 84 7.09 1.38 6.87
C LEU A 84 8.60 1.49 7.08
N VAL A 85 9.08 2.50 7.80
CA VAL A 85 10.51 2.66 8.11
C VAL A 85 11.03 1.47 8.92
N GLN A 86 10.22 0.91 9.84
CA GLN A 86 10.59 -0.32 10.55
C GLN A 86 10.81 -1.50 9.60
N LEU A 87 9.96 -1.66 8.57
CA LEU A 87 10.11 -2.71 7.57
C LEU A 87 11.35 -2.57 6.67
N LEU A 88 12.00 -1.39 6.63
CA LEU A 88 13.29 -1.27 5.94
C LEU A 88 14.39 -2.11 6.59
N ARG A 89 14.19 -2.54 7.83
CA ARG A 89 15.09 -3.43 8.58
C ARG A 89 14.62 -4.89 8.58
N ASP A 90 13.60 -5.24 7.80
CA ASP A 90 13.09 -6.62 7.74
C ASP A 90 14.21 -7.60 7.31
N PRO A 91 14.31 -8.81 7.90
CA PRO A 91 15.32 -9.79 7.50
C PRO A 91 15.20 -10.20 6.02
N SER A 92 14.00 -10.20 5.45
CA SER A 92 13.77 -10.54 4.05
C SER A 92 14.08 -9.36 3.11
N SER A 93 14.96 -9.59 2.13
CA SER A 93 15.25 -8.62 1.08
C SER A 93 14.02 -8.24 0.26
N THR A 94 13.10 -9.19 0.03
CA THR A 94 11.84 -8.95 -0.69
C THR A 94 10.95 -7.96 0.06
N VAL A 95 10.84 -8.10 1.38
CA VAL A 95 10.07 -7.15 2.20
C VAL A 95 10.70 -5.77 2.13
N ARG A 96 12.02 -5.66 2.29
CA ARG A 96 12.72 -4.37 2.18
C ARG A 96 12.50 -3.70 0.82
N LEU A 97 12.60 -4.45 -0.28
CA LEU A 97 12.36 -3.92 -1.64
C LEU A 97 10.91 -3.43 -1.80
N SER A 98 9.94 -4.21 -1.34
CA SER A 98 8.52 -3.83 -1.35
C SER A 98 8.25 -2.56 -0.53
N THR A 99 8.91 -2.43 0.63
CA THR A 99 8.82 -1.23 1.47
C THR A 99 9.41 -0.01 0.77
N VAL A 100 10.57 -0.13 0.13
CA VAL A 100 11.17 0.98 -0.64
C VAL A 100 10.21 1.41 -1.78
N LYS A 101 9.61 0.45 -2.49
CA LYS A 101 8.59 0.73 -3.52
C LYS A 101 7.38 1.46 -2.92
N ALA A 102 6.87 0.98 -1.79
CA ALA A 102 5.76 1.64 -1.10
C ALA A 102 6.09 3.08 -0.70
N ILE A 103 7.29 3.33 -0.15
CA ILE A 103 7.77 4.67 0.19
C ILE A 103 7.96 5.52 -1.07
N SER A 104 8.38 4.96 -2.20
CA SER A 104 8.48 5.72 -3.46
C SER A 104 7.12 6.22 -3.96
N CYS A 105 6.04 5.46 -3.73
CA CYS A 105 4.67 5.92 -3.97
C CYS A 105 4.27 7.07 -3.03
N LEU A 106 4.95 7.19 -1.88
CA LEU A 106 4.82 8.32 -0.96
C LEU A 106 5.68 9.52 -1.37
N GLY A 107 6.72 9.35 -2.20
CA GLY A 107 7.54 10.47 -2.68
C GLY A 107 6.75 11.50 -3.48
N SER A 108 5.65 11.08 -4.11
CA SER A 108 4.62 11.93 -4.73
C SER A 108 3.80 12.76 -3.71
N PHE A 109 4.15 12.70 -2.42
CA PHE A 109 3.52 13.44 -1.31
C PHE A 109 4.27 14.73 -0.92
N SER A 110 5.41 15.05 -1.56
CA SER A 110 6.11 16.32 -1.36
C SER A 110 5.29 17.52 -1.81
#